data_AF-A0A8J5QFV4-F1
#
_entry.id   AF-A0A8J5QFV4-F1
#
_cell.length_a   1.000
_cell.length_b   1.000
_cell.length_c   1.000
_cell.angle_alpha   90.00
_cell.angle_beta   90.00
_cell.angle_gamma   90.00
#
_symmetry.space_group_name_H-M   'P 1'
#
loop_
_entity.id
_entity.type
_entity.pdbx_description
1 polymer ?
#
loop_
_entity_poly.entity_id
_entity_poly.type
_entity_poly.pdbx_seq_one_letter_code
_entity_poly.pdbx_strand_id
1 'polypeptide(L)'
;MYFAEHLPRVNTISIVVELPSGFIPSKIHPFSPQSLHLIPTTTDHQPIEIKLPISIPQNNELKISGLKLQNQTLSFSILLQSTTAITHTNNDQSVSEFMNLQQSQKWSCKDLQSKTPNPTNNSHQFEFICSNCDAMIIDSAKYLFMDMPSEYWYELMDFWHCHKPDHGHTGDVVKDYEGVLKPNDDRSVIIGNCYFLQLCNEKLEVEGDEVRCERCKHRVGEKYEGVFKLYKWRLKLKYTKDIEVAIEKFDSKLFIYNSIIDKINSLATRRFKFKMNNDKWKYLWVMNLGLDISLDENVHNDALKVLIADDIDSQSQDSYEVMDIPYPDIAQELINHLLETNSKLPKSINSLSIGSNTFLVSYYVSNC
;
A
#
# COMPACT_ATOMS: atom_id res chain seq x y z
N MET A 1 -20.95 -15.65 -4.31
CA MET A 1 -19.77 -14.85 -3.89
C MET A 1 -18.58 -15.77 -3.84
N TYR A 2 -17.39 -15.34 -4.25
CA TYR A 2 -16.18 -16.13 -4.12
C TYR A 2 -14.98 -15.26 -3.78
N PHE A 3 -13.94 -15.92 -3.26
CA PHE A 3 -12.64 -15.34 -2.99
C PHE A 3 -11.55 -16.33 -3.42
N ALA A 4 -10.49 -15.82 -4.02
CA ALA A 4 -9.29 -16.60 -4.31
C ALA A 4 -8.03 -15.84 -3.90
N GLU A 5 -7.10 -16.50 -3.21
CA GLU A 5 -5.78 -15.94 -2.89
C GLU A 5 -4.65 -16.84 -3.40
N HIS A 6 -3.67 -16.24 -4.06
CA HIS A 6 -2.42 -16.90 -4.40
C HIS A 6 -1.50 -16.88 -3.18
N LEU A 7 -0.94 -18.03 -2.83
CA LEU A 7 0.02 -18.20 -1.75
C LEU A 7 1.38 -18.63 -2.37
N PRO A 8 2.25 -17.67 -2.73
CA PRO A 8 3.48 -17.95 -3.48
C PRO A 8 4.40 -18.95 -2.79
N ARG A 9 4.51 -18.88 -1.45
CA ARG A 9 5.44 -19.72 -0.66
C ARG A 9 5.13 -21.20 -0.72
N VAL A 10 3.86 -21.56 -0.86
CA VAL A 10 3.41 -22.95 -0.98
C VAL A 10 2.95 -23.28 -2.40
N ASN A 11 3.05 -22.31 -3.31
CA ASN A 11 2.65 -22.39 -4.71
C ASN A 11 1.21 -22.92 -4.89
N THR A 12 0.27 -22.38 -4.12
CA THR A 12 -1.14 -22.78 -4.17
C THR A 12 -2.06 -21.60 -4.35
N ILE A 13 -3.16 -21.79 -5.06
CA ILE A 13 -4.30 -20.86 -5.04
C ILE A 13 -5.35 -21.44 -4.07
N SER A 14 -5.66 -20.72 -3.00
CA SER A 14 -6.76 -21.07 -2.10
C SER A 14 -8.03 -20.41 -2.59
N ILE A 15 -9.13 -21.17 -2.67
CA ILE A 15 -10.41 -20.73 -3.23
C ILE A 15 -11.53 -21.06 -2.25
N VAL A 16 -12.39 -20.08 -2.01
CA VAL A 16 -13.61 -20.21 -1.19
C VAL A 16 -14.79 -19.62 -1.94
N VAL A 17 -15.88 -20.39 -2.02
CA VAL A 17 -17.06 -20.04 -2.82
C VAL A 17 -18.32 -20.28 -2.00
N GLU A 18 -19.17 -19.27 -1.87
CA GLU A 18 -20.54 -19.44 -1.40
C GLU A 18 -21.43 -19.86 -2.56
N LEU A 19 -21.98 -21.07 -2.45
CA LEU A 19 -22.82 -21.69 -3.45
C LEU A 19 -24.29 -21.26 -3.25
N PRO A 20 -25.05 -21.04 -4.33
CA PRO A 20 -26.49 -20.84 -4.26
C PRO A 20 -27.20 -22.05 -3.64
N SER A 21 -28.36 -21.83 -3.02
CA SER A 21 -29.18 -22.93 -2.51
C SER A 21 -29.62 -23.87 -3.62
N GLY A 22 -29.43 -25.17 -3.40
CA GLY A 22 -29.67 -26.21 -4.42
C GLY A 22 -28.50 -26.47 -5.36
N PHE A 23 -27.45 -25.64 -5.35
CA PHE A 23 -26.27 -25.85 -6.19
C PHE A 23 -25.41 -26.99 -5.63
N ILE A 24 -25.30 -28.08 -6.38
CA ILE A 24 -24.43 -29.22 -6.05
C ILE A 24 -23.29 -29.25 -7.08
N PRO A 25 -22.03 -28.99 -6.69
CA PRO A 25 -20.91 -29.00 -7.63
C PRO A 25 -20.60 -30.43 -8.08
N SER A 26 -20.59 -30.66 -9.39
CA SER A 26 -20.24 -31.95 -10.02
C SER A 26 -18.78 -32.01 -10.48
N LYS A 27 -18.29 -30.91 -11.07
CA LYS A 27 -16.96 -30.85 -11.67
C LYS A 27 -16.35 -29.46 -11.55
N ILE A 28 -15.05 -29.42 -11.28
CA ILE A 28 -14.22 -28.22 -11.31
C ILE A 28 -13.30 -28.36 -12.53
N HIS A 29 -13.28 -27.37 -13.41
CA HIS A 29 -12.42 -27.41 -14.59
C HIS A 29 -11.90 -26.02 -14.97
N PRO A 30 -10.71 -25.93 -15.59
CA PRO A 30 -10.23 -24.70 -16.22
C PRO A 30 -11.21 -24.26 -17.31
N PHE A 31 -11.55 -22.97 -17.31
CA PHE A 31 -12.32 -22.35 -18.40
C PHE A 31 -11.43 -21.47 -19.28
N SER A 32 -10.56 -20.69 -18.65
CA SER A 32 -9.54 -19.87 -19.30
C SER A 32 -8.21 -19.96 -18.54
N PRO A 33 -7.11 -19.37 -19.05
CA PRO A 33 -5.85 -19.33 -18.30
C PRO A 33 -6.01 -18.74 -16.90
N GLN A 34 -6.98 -17.84 -16.68
CA GLN A 34 -7.15 -17.14 -15.41
C GLN A 34 -8.57 -17.33 -14.84
N SER A 35 -9.28 -18.38 -15.24
CA SER A 35 -10.59 -18.69 -14.66
C SER A 35 -10.94 -20.17 -14.62
N LEU A 36 -11.74 -20.52 -13.62
CA LEU A 36 -12.29 -21.86 -13.40
C LEU A 36 -13.81 -21.82 -13.49
N HIS A 37 -14.39 -22.93 -13.91
CA HIS A 37 -15.83 -23.15 -13.84
C HIS A 37 -16.16 -24.25 -12.83
N LEU A 38 -17.07 -23.94 -11.92
CA LEU A 38 -17.80 -24.94 -11.13
C LEU A 38 -19.06 -25.35 -11.91
N ILE A 39 -19.09 -26.59 -12.39
CA ILE A 39 -20.25 -27.15 -13.08
C ILE A 39 -21.18 -27.76 -12.04
N PRO A 40 -22.49 -27.45 -12.05
CA PRO A 40 -23.47 -28.12 -11.21
C PRO A 40 -23.81 -29.54 -11.69
N THR A 41 -24.36 -30.37 -10.81
CA THR A 41 -24.91 -31.69 -11.18
C THR A 41 -26.24 -31.57 -11.93
N THR A 42 -27.01 -30.52 -11.64
CA THR A 42 -28.32 -30.26 -12.25
C THR A 42 -28.22 -29.18 -13.32
N THR A 43 -29.11 -29.21 -14.30
CA THR A 43 -29.21 -28.18 -15.36
C THR A 43 -29.92 -26.90 -14.89
N ASP A 44 -30.49 -26.91 -13.68
CA ASP A 44 -31.27 -25.80 -13.13
C ASP A 44 -30.39 -24.60 -12.71
N HIS A 45 -29.09 -24.83 -12.58
CA HIS A 45 -28.11 -23.81 -12.26
C HIS A 45 -27.12 -23.62 -13.41
N GLN A 46 -26.73 -22.37 -13.64
CA GLN A 46 -25.62 -22.05 -14.53
C GLN A 46 -24.28 -22.34 -13.85
N PRO A 47 -23.22 -22.68 -14.60
CA PRO A 47 -21.87 -22.77 -14.06
C PRO A 47 -21.43 -21.48 -13.39
N ILE A 48 -20.67 -21.60 -12.29
CA ILE A 48 -20.08 -20.44 -11.60
C ILE A 48 -18.67 -20.25 -12.13
N GLU A 49 -18.40 -19.10 -12.73
CA GLU A 49 -17.05 -18.69 -13.11
C GLU A 49 -16.32 -18.06 -11.93
N ILE A 50 -15.07 -18.47 -11.73
CA ILE A 50 -14.17 -17.99 -10.68
C ILE A 50 -12.92 -17.47 -11.39
N LYS A 51 -12.72 -16.15 -11.35
CA LYS A 51 -11.44 -15.58 -11.78
C LYS A 51 -10.35 -15.90 -10.75
N LEU A 52 -9.17 -16.19 -11.27
CA LEU A 52 -8.01 -16.55 -10.48
C LEU A 52 -7.03 -15.36 -10.38
N PRO A 53 -6.31 -15.23 -9.26
CA PRO A 53 -5.32 -14.18 -9.11
C PRO A 53 -4.17 -14.32 -10.11
N ILE A 54 -3.82 -15.56 -10.49
CA ILE A 54 -2.76 -15.86 -11.45
C ILE A 54 -3.18 -16.91 -12.46
N SER A 55 -2.46 -16.97 -13.58
CA SER A 55 -2.73 -17.92 -14.64
C SER A 55 -2.38 -19.35 -14.27
N ILE A 56 -3.24 -20.30 -14.65
CA ILE A 56 -3.05 -21.74 -14.54
C ILE A 56 -2.71 -22.35 -15.92
N PRO A 57 -1.86 -23.40 -15.97
CA PRO A 57 -1.57 -24.10 -17.22
C PRO A 57 -2.82 -24.79 -17.78
N GLN A 58 -3.13 -24.56 -19.05
CA GLN A 58 -4.35 -25.11 -19.70
C GLN A 58 -4.31 -26.62 -19.95
N ASN A 59 -3.10 -27.19 -20.08
CA ASN A 59 -2.91 -28.58 -20.53
C ASN A 59 -2.66 -29.60 -19.42
N ASN A 60 -2.62 -29.17 -18.15
CA ASN A 60 -2.35 -30.06 -17.01
C ASN A 60 -3.64 -30.32 -16.23
N GLU A 61 -3.83 -31.58 -15.79
CA GLU A 61 -4.86 -31.91 -14.81
C GLU A 61 -4.65 -31.06 -13.54
N LEU A 62 -5.69 -30.33 -13.14
CA LEU A 62 -5.67 -29.52 -11.92
C LEU A 62 -5.46 -30.42 -10.71
N LYS A 63 -4.37 -30.18 -9.96
CA LYS A 63 -4.13 -30.82 -8.68
C LYS A 63 -4.94 -30.12 -7.60
N ILE A 64 -6.19 -30.53 -7.45
CA ILE A 64 -7.10 -30.01 -6.42
C ILE A 64 -6.86 -30.78 -5.11
N SER A 65 -6.77 -30.04 -4.01
CA SER A 65 -6.58 -30.58 -2.66
C SER A 65 -7.50 -29.86 -1.66
N GLY A 66 -7.74 -30.48 -0.52
CA GLY A 66 -8.48 -29.85 0.58
C GLY A 66 -9.95 -29.51 0.27
N LEU A 67 -10.57 -30.20 -0.70
CA LEU A 67 -11.96 -30.00 -1.07
C LEU A 67 -12.88 -30.26 0.12
N LYS A 68 -13.60 -29.23 0.56
CA LYS A 68 -14.57 -29.29 1.67
C LYS A 68 -15.82 -28.51 1.29
N LEU A 69 -16.98 -29.10 1.56
CA LEU A 69 -18.29 -28.44 1.41
C LEU A 69 -18.97 -28.42 2.78
N GLN A 70 -19.18 -27.22 3.32
CA GLN A 70 -19.87 -27.02 4.60
C GLN A 70 -20.76 -25.79 4.52
N ASN A 71 -22.02 -25.90 4.95
CA ASN A 71 -22.96 -24.77 5.00
C ASN A 71 -23.05 -23.99 3.68
N GLN A 72 -23.20 -24.69 2.55
CA GLN A 72 -23.20 -24.11 1.20
C GLN A 72 -21.91 -23.35 0.82
N THR A 73 -20.82 -23.55 1.57
CA THR A 73 -19.51 -23.00 1.24
C THR A 73 -18.59 -24.11 0.77
N LEU A 74 -18.07 -23.97 -0.45
CA LEU A 74 -17.06 -24.83 -1.03
C LEU A 74 -15.69 -24.20 -0.86
N SER A 75 -14.76 -24.89 -0.22
CA SER A 75 -13.36 -24.48 -0.12
C SER A 75 -12.44 -25.54 -0.69
N PHE A 76 -11.43 -25.15 -1.44
CA PHE A 76 -10.41 -26.03 -1.98
C PHE A 76 -9.14 -25.25 -2.35
N SER A 77 -8.05 -25.97 -2.59
CA SER A 77 -6.80 -25.37 -3.04
C SER A 77 -6.32 -26.04 -4.33
N ILE A 78 -5.76 -25.24 -5.23
CA ILE A 78 -5.10 -25.71 -6.44
C ILE A 78 -3.60 -25.64 -6.22
N LEU A 79 -2.94 -26.78 -6.30
CA LEU A 79 -1.48 -26.84 -6.30
C LEU A 79 -0.98 -26.51 -7.70
N LEU A 80 -0.18 -25.46 -7.81
CA LEU A 80 0.48 -25.07 -9.03
C LEU A 80 1.70 -25.97 -9.20
N GLN A 81 1.79 -26.64 -10.34
CA GLN A 81 3.04 -27.30 -10.71
C GLN A 81 3.99 -26.18 -11.11
N SER A 82 5.21 -26.19 -10.57
CA SER A 82 6.25 -25.23 -10.94
C SER A 82 6.52 -25.33 -12.44
N THR A 83 5.78 -24.59 -13.25
CA THR A 83 6.15 -24.34 -14.64
C THR A 83 7.44 -23.55 -14.58
N THR A 84 8.51 -24.16 -15.08
CA THR A 84 9.82 -23.57 -15.34
C THR A 84 9.71 -22.08 -15.59
N ALA A 85 10.33 -21.30 -14.71
CA ALA A 85 10.70 -19.89 -14.84
C ALA A 85 10.21 -19.24 -16.13
N ILE A 86 9.02 -18.64 -16.09
CA ILE A 86 8.76 -17.50 -16.95
C ILE A 86 9.64 -16.39 -16.36
N THR A 87 10.60 -15.99 -17.18
CA THR A 87 11.60 -14.94 -16.97
C THR A 87 11.04 -13.69 -16.27
N HIS A 88 11.07 -13.69 -14.94
CA HIS A 88 11.46 -12.50 -14.19
C HIS A 88 12.92 -12.72 -13.81
N THR A 89 13.78 -11.90 -14.40
CA THR A 89 15.21 -11.88 -14.14
C THR A 89 15.49 -11.76 -12.63
N ASN A 90 16.26 -12.71 -12.11
CA ASN A 90 17.12 -12.62 -10.92
C ASN A 90 16.49 -12.15 -9.59
N ASN A 91 16.22 -13.08 -8.67
CA ASN A 91 16.93 -13.24 -7.39
C ASN A 91 16.10 -14.00 -6.34
N ASP A 92 16.80 -14.63 -5.40
CA ASP A 92 16.30 -15.31 -4.20
C ASP A 92 15.07 -14.62 -3.55
N GLN A 93 13.91 -15.26 -3.71
CA GLN A 93 12.56 -14.74 -3.41
C GLN A 93 12.19 -14.66 -1.92
N SER A 94 13.04 -15.09 -0.98
CA SER A 94 12.67 -15.03 0.45
C SER A 94 13.15 -13.77 1.16
N VAL A 95 14.15 -13.06 0.61
CA VAL A 95 14.78 -11.91 1.28
C VAL A 95 14.85 -10.66 0.38
N SER A 96 14.79 -10.81 -0.95
CA SER A 96 14.93 -9.67 -1.88
C SER A 96 13.61 -9.06 -2.37
N GLU A 97 12.49 -9.78 -2.29
CA GLU A 97 11.17 -9.31 -2.75
C GLU A 97 10.53 -8.34 -1.75
N PHE A 98 10.82 -8.52 -0.45
CA PHE A 98 10.38 -7.63 0.64
C PHE A 98 10.90 -6.19 0.49
N MET A 99 12.15 -6.01 0.01
CA MET A 99 12.68 -4.69 -0.34
C MET A 99 12.26 -4.22 -1.75
N ASN A 100 11.91 -5.14 -2.65
CA ASN A 100 11.46 -4.82 -4.01
C ASN A 100 9.99 -4.40 -4.11
N LEU A 101 9.18 -4.55 -3.05
CA LEU A 101 7.82 -4.01 -2.98
C LEU A 101 7.78 -2.46 -3.09
N GLN A 102 8.93 -1.79 -3.01
CA GLN A 102 9.10 -0.36 -3.31
C GLN A 102 9.40 -0.08 -4.80
N GLN A 103 9.08 -1.00 -5.72
CA GLN A 103 9.23 -0.78 -7.16
C GLN A 103 8.53 0.52 -7.61
N SER A 104 9.35 1.50 -8.01
CA SER A 104 8.98 2.82 -8.54
C SER A 104 7.87 3.53 -7.76
N GLN A 105 8.22 4.05 -6.59
CA GLN A 105 7.31 4.91 -5.83
C GLN A 105 6.75 6.04 -6.68
N LYS A 106 5.43 6.21 -6.62
CA LYS A 106 4.72 7.27 -7.32
C LYS A 106 5.27 8.64 -6.89
N TRP A 107 5.66 9.41 -7.89
CA TRP A 107 6.32 10.71 -7.82
C TRP A 107 7.72 10.70 -7.18
N SER A 108 8.42 9.56 -7.18
CA SER A 108 9.88 9.53 -6.97
C SER A 108 10.61 10.24 -8.12
N CYS A 109 11.88 10.59 -7.94
CA CYS A 109 12.68 11.14 -9.03
C CYS A 109 12.70 10.21 -10.25
N LYS A 110 12.81 8.89 -10.03
CA LYS A 110 12.77 7.89 -11.11
C LYS A 110 11.42 7.89 -11.84
N ASP A 111 10.30 7.91 -11.11
CA ASP A 111 8.95 7.96 -11.70
C ASP A 111 8.73 9.26 -12.49
N LEU A 112 9.07 10.41 -11.91
CA LEU A 112 8.97 11.71 -12.55
C LEU A 112 9.81 11.77 -13.84
N GLN A 113 11.05 11.29 -13.79
CA GLN A 113 11.93 11.24 -14.97
C GLN A 113 11.37 10.34 -16.08
N SER A 114 10.68 9.26 -15.72
CA SER A 114 10.15 8.30 -16.72
C SER A 114 8.97 8.83 -17.54
N LYS A 115 8.24 9.84 -17.04
CA LYS A 115 6.95 10.27 -17.63
C LYS A 115 6.85 11.74 -17.98
N THR A 116 7.72 12.58 -17.44
CA THR A 116 7.68 14.04 -17.67
C THR A 116 8.62 14.46 -18.80
N PRO A 117 8.28 15.49 -19.61
CA PRO A 117 9.13 15.97 -20.70
C PRO A 117 10.50 16.42 -20.23
N ASN A 118 11.52 16.17 -21.05
CA ASN A 118 12.89 16.61 -20.80
C ASN A 118 13.44 17.44 -21.99
N PRO A 119 13.01 18.71 -22.16
CA PRO A 119 13.35 19.53 -23.31
C PRO A 119 14.85 19.82 -23.48
N THR A 120 15.63 19.87 -22.40
CA THR A 120 17.06 20.27 -22.45
C THR A 120 18.01 19.21 -21.91
N ASN A 121 17.63 17.93 -22.00
CA ASN A 121 18.45 16.78 -21.63
C ASN A 121 19.12 16.94 -20.24
N ASN A 122 18.27 17.01 -19.21
CA ASN A 122 18.50 17.02 -17.74
C ASN A 122 17.55 17.99 -17.00
N SER A 123 16.53 18.53 -17.67
CA SER A 123 15.53 19.41 -17.05
C SER A 123 14.15 18.86 -17.34
N HIS A 124 13.60 18.13 -16.38
CA HIS A 124 12.24 17.60 -16.47
C HIS A 124 11.22 18.69 -16.14
N GLN A 125 10.20 18.85 -16.97
CA GLN A 125 9.20 19.91 -16.84
C GLN A 125 7.88 19.38 -16.27
N PHE A 126 7.55 19.79 -15.06
CA PHE A 126 6.30 19.45 -14.38
C PHE A 126 5.99 20.43 -13.24
N GLU A 127 4.75 20.42 -12.78
CA GLU A 127 4.26 21.25 -11.68
C GLU A 127 3.52 20.36 -10.67
N PHE A 128 3.71 20.61 -9.38
CA PHE A 128 2.76 20.17 -8.36
C PHE A 128 1.77 21.28 -8.07
N ILE A 129 0.49 20.99 -8.27
CA ILE A 129 -0.61 21.92 -8.11
C ILE A 129 -1.49 21.52 -6.92
N CYS A 130 -2.15 22.48 -6.29
CA CYS A 130 -3.09 22.25 -5.20
C CYS A 130 -4.26 21.37 -5.68
N SER A 131 -4.57 20.30 -4.94
CA SER A 131 -5.68 19.39 -5.28
C SER A 131 -7.04 20.09 -5.38
N ASN A 132 -7.26 21.16 -4.60
CA ASN A 132 -8.52 21.88 -4.48
C ASN A 132 -8.73 23.00 -5.51
N CYS A 133 -7.69 23.77 -5.85
CA CYS A 133 -7.85 24.99 -6.69
C CYS A 133 -6.89 25.09 -7.88
N ASP A 134 -6.08 24.05 -8.13
CA ASP A 134 -5.11 23.97 -9.22
C ASP A 134 -4.04 25.08 -9.23
N ALA A 135 -3.91 25.84 -8.13
CA ALA A 135 -2.81 26.77 -7.96
C ALA A 135 -1.47 26.00 -7.94
N MET A 136 -0.49 26.49 -8.69
CA MET A 136 0.87 25.96 -8.66
C MET A 136 1.48 26.13 -7.27
N ILE A 137 1.96 25.04 -6.70
CA ILE A 137 2.64 25.00 -5.39
C ILE A 137 4.14 24.77 -5.59
N ILE A 138 4.54 23.82 -6.44
CA ILE A 138 5.94 23.53 -6.74
C ILE A 138 6.11 23.52 -8.27
N ASP A 139 7.13 24.23 -8.73
CA ASP A 139 7.50 24.34 -10.14
C ASP A 139 8.85 23.64 -10.34
N SER A 140 8.92 22.62 -11.21
CA SER A 140 10.15 21.86 -11.38
C SER A 140 11.33 22.70 -11.88
N ALA A 141 11.07 23.83 -12.54
CA ALA A 141 12.11 24.73 -13.02
C ALA A 141 12.83 25.49 -11.89
N LYS A 142 12.23 25.55 -10.69
CA LYS A 142 12.76 26.33 -9.55
C LYS A 142 13.49 25.49 -8.51
N TYR A 143 13.28 24.18 -8.50
CA TYR A 143 13.75 23.30 -7.44
C TYR A 143 14.54 22.11 -7.96
N LEU A 144 15.56 21.72 -7.21
CA LEU A 144 16.23 20.43 -7.34
C LEU A 144 15.47 19.37 -6.53
N PHE A 145 15.20 18.23 -7.15
CA PHE A 145 14.49 17.12 -6.49
C PHE A 145 15.45 16.00 -6.13
N MET A 146 15.32 15.49 -4.91
CA MET A 146 16.10 14.38 -4.40
C MET A 146 15.18 13.40 -3.69
N ASP A 147 15.30 12.10 -3.96
CA ASP A 147 14.56 11.09 -3.21
C ASP A 147 15.14 10.97 -1.80
N MET A 148 14.26 10.84 -0.82
CA MET A 148 14.64 10.51 0.55
C MET A 148 15.17 9.07 0.59
N PRO A 149 16.33 8.80 1.22
CA PRO A 149 16.87 7.44 1.29
C PRO A 149 15.96 6.44 2.03
N SER A 150 15.29 6.89 3.10
CA SER A 150 14.33 6.11 3.90
C SER A 150 13.47 7.04 4.76
N GLU A 151 12.20 6.71 4.96
CA GLU A 151 11.30 7.38 5.93
C GLU A 151 11.82 7.31 7.38
N TYR A 152 12.52 6.22 7.70
CA TYR A 152 13.12 5.97 9.01
C TYR A 152 14.62 6.24 9.01
N TRP A 153 15.11 7.13 8.12
CA TRP A 153 16.53 7.47 8.01
C TRP A 153 17.17 7.79 9.36
N TYR A 154 16.49 8.60 10.17
CA TYR A 154 16.96 9.01 11.49
C TYR A 154 17.19 7.80 12.41
N GLU A 155 16.18 6.96 12.56
CA GLU A 155 16.27 5.76 13.40
C GLU A 155 17.36 4.81 12.88
N LEU A 156 17.47 4.64 11.56
CA LEU A 156 18.51 3.83 10.94
C LEU A 156 19.91 4.39 11.23
N MET A 157 20.09 5.71 11.30
CA MET A 157 21.38 6.31 11.66
C MET A 157 21.77 6.00 13.11
N ASP A 158 20.82 5.98 14.04
CA ASP A 158 21.09 5.62 15.44
C ASP A 158 21.53 4.14 15.57
N PHE A 159 21.03 3.24 14.71
CA PHE A 159 21.44 1.82 14.70
C PHE A 159 22.74 1.54 13.95
N TRP A 160 23.21 2.47 13.09
CA TRP A 160 24.35 2.20 12.20
C TRP A 160 25.70 2.49 12.84
N HIS A 161 25.73 3.29 13.89
CA HIS A 161 26.97 3.64 14.59
C HIS A 161 27.22 2.69 15.77
N CYS A 162 28.23 1.82 15.66
CA CYS A 162 28.70 1.04 16.81
C CYS A 162 29.24 1.94 17.95
N HIS A 163 29.70 3.15 17.60
CA HIS A 163 30.02 4.24 18.52
C HIS A 163 29.56 5.56 17.87
N LYS A 164 28.56 6.23 18.46
CA LYS A 164 28.17 7.58 18.05
C LYS A 164 29.38 8.49 18.29
N PRO A 165 29.84 9.28 17.30
CA PRO A 165 30.97 10.18 17.51
C PRO A 165 30.63 11.12 18.66
N ASP A 166 31.42 11.09 19.74
CA ASP A 166 31.25 12.04 20.84
C ASP A 166 31.36 13.46 20.27
N HIS A 167 30.49 14.37 20.74
CA HIS A 167 30.43 15.79 20.33
C HIS A 167 31.70 16.62 20.67
N GLY A 168 32.87 16.00 20.77
CA GLY A 168 34.08 16.56 21.36
C GLY A 168 35.34 16.56 20.46
N HIS A 169 35.26 16.25 19.17
CA HIS A 169 36.42 16.42 18.29
C HIS A 169 36.43 17.80 17.63
N THR A 170 37.27 18.65 18.22
CA THR A 170 37.65 20.00 17.81
C THR A 170 37.95 20.10 16.31
N GLY A 171 37.18 20.93 15.59
CA GLY A 171 37.63 21.58 14.36
C GLY A 171 36.90 21.25 13.06
N ASP A 172 36.16 20.15 12.97
CA ASP A 172 35.47 19.74 11.74
C ASP A 172 33.96 19.64 11.94
N VAL A 173 33.21 20.15 10.96
CA VAL A 173 31.74 20.15 10.81
C VAL A 173 31.01 19.28 11.83
N VAL A 174 30.33 19.91 12.80
CA VAL A 174 29.38 19.23 13.69
C VAL A 174 28.27 18.68 12.81
N LYS A 175 28.39 17.43 12.39
CA LYS A 175 27.32 16.71 11.70
C LYS A 175 26.27 16.40 12.75
N ASP A 176 25.14 17.08 12.65
CA ASP A 176 23.97 16.80 13.46
C ASP A 176 23.37 15.46 12.99
N TYR A 177 23.73 14.39 13.70
CA TYR A 177 23.18 13.06 13.51
C TYR A 177 21.87 12.87 14.27
N GLU A 178 21.40 13.89 15.01
CA GLU A 178 20.18 13.89 15.84
C GLU A 178 18.98 14.56 15.12
N GLY A 179 19.19 15.02 13.88
CA GLY A 179 18.21 15.81 13.14
C GLY A 179 17.36 15.05 12.12
N VAL A 180 16.11 15.49 11.97
CA VAL A 180 15.25 15.15 10.83
C VAL A 180 15.95 15.53 9.53
N LEU A 181 15.87 14.68 8.50
CA LEU A 181 16.43 14.97 7.18
C LEU A 181 15.71 16.20 6.60
N LYS A 182 16.47 17.28 6.36
CA LYS A 182 15.95 18.54 5.82
C LYS A 182 16.59 18.84 4.47
N PRO A 183 15.89 19.56 3.57
CA PRO A 183 16.53 20.09 2.36
C PRO A 183 17.72 20.97 2.73
N ASN A 184 18.78 20.95 1.92
CA ASN A 184 20.00 21.70 2.18
C ASN A 184 19.83 23.22 2.01
N ASP A 185 18.88 23.62 1.15
CA ASP A 185 18.62 25.02 0.81
C ASP A 185 17.17 25.24 0.36
N ASP A 186 16.81 26.50 0.18
CA ASP A 186 15.48 26.96 -0.26
C ASP A 186 15.14 26.57 -1.70
N ARG A 187 16.08 25.95 -2.43
CA ARG A 187 15.91 25.50 -3.82
C ARG A 187 15.89 23.98 -3.94
N SER A 188 15.82 23.27 -2.83
CA SER A 188 15.81 21.81 -2.80
C SER A 188 14.47 21.30 -2.27
N VAL A 189 13.97 20.24 -2.91
CA VAL A 189 12.80 19.48 -2.48
C VAL A 189 13.25 18.05 -2.24
N ILE A 190 13.04 17.56 -1.01
CA ILE A 190 13.22 16.13 -0.72
C ILE A 190 11.88 15.44 -0.92
N ILE A 191 11.88 14.36 -1.71
CA ILE A 191 10.72 13.52 -2.00
C ILE A 191 10.72 12.36 -1.02
N GLY A 192 9.77 12.36 -0.09
CA GLY A 192 9.44 11.17 0.69
C GLY A 192 8.45 10.28 -0.04
N ASN A 193 8.10 9.15 0.58
CA ASN A 193 7.15 8.17 0.05
C ASN A 193 5.81 8.83 -0.23
N CYS A 194 5.34 9.67 0.71
CA CYS A 194 3.99 10.24 0.66
C CYS A 194 3.93 11.75 0.87
N TYR A 195 5.08 12.41 0.94
CA TYR A 195 5.18 13.86 1.11
C TYR A 195 6.38 14.46 0.37
N PHE A 196 6.42 15.79 0.33
CA PHE A 196 7.58 16.59 -0.06
C PHE A 196 8.04 17.43 1.12
N LEU A 197 9.36 17.59 1.29
CA LEU A 197 9.95 18.51 2.26
C LEU A 197 10.53 19.72 1.55
N GLN A 198 10.19 20.91 2.03
CA GLN A 198 10.75 22.21 1.60
C GLN A 198 11.05 23.07 2.82
N LEU A 199 12.08 23.93 2.75
CA LEU A 199 12.36 24.90 3.82
C LEU A 199 11.41 26.10 3.77
N CYS A 200 11.13 26.60 2.56
CA CYS A 200 10.21 27.70 2.33
C CYS A 200 9.45 27.52 1.01
N ASN A 201 8.32 28.22 0.90
CA ASN A 201 7.52 28.27 -0.32
C ASN A 201 6.56 29.48 -0.23
N GLU A 202 6.74 30.46 -1.12
CA GLU A 202 5.93 31.68 -1.15
C GLU A 202 4.45 31.45 -1.47
N LYS A 203 4.09 30.28 -2.03
CA LYS A 203 2.70 29.91 -2.38
C LYS A 203 1.95 29.26 -1.22
N LEU A 204 2.58 29.22 -0.05
CA LEU A 204 2.07 28.57 1.15
C LEU A 204 1.93 29.57 2.29
N GLU A 205 0.91 29.38 3.09
CA GLU A 205 0.67 30.10 4.33
C GLU A 205 0.71 29.10 5.50
N VAL A 206 1.19 29.56 6.64
CA VAL A 206 1.28 28.75 7.86
C VAL A 206 0.32 29.32 8.90
N GLU A 207 -0.56 28.47 9.42
CA GLU A 207 -1.46 28.79 10.53
C GLU A 207 -1.26 27.73 11.64
N GLY A 208 -0.56 28.11 12.71
CA GLY A 208 -0.07 27.15 13.70
C GLY A 208 0.93 26.17 13.06
N ASP A 209 0.63 24.87 13.14
CA ASP A 209 1.39 23.81 12.46
C ASP A 209 0.79 23.41 11.12
N GLU A 210 -0.33 24.02 10.68
CA GLU A 210 -0.93 23.70 9.40
C GLU A 210 -0.31 24.49 8.26
N VAL A 211 -0.01 23.81 7.15
CA VAL A 211 0.45 24.45 5.91
C VAL A 211 -0.68 24.44 4.89
N ARG A 212 -1.05 25.63 4.41
CA ARG A 212 -2.22 25.89 3.57
C ARG A 212 -1.79 26.51 2.25
N CYS A 213 -2.54 26.22 1.19
CA CYS A 213 -2.41 26.91 -0.08
C CYS A 213 -2.78 28.38 0.10
N GLU A 214 -1.88 29.30 -0.26
CA GLU A 214 -2.09 30.75 -0.11
C GLU A 214 -3.37 31.22 -0.82
N ARG A 215 -3.67 30.65 -1.99
CA ARG A 215 -4.81 31.05 -2.86
C ARG A 215 -6.18 30.65 -2.32
N CYS A 216 -6.34 29.41 -1.87
CA CYS A 216 -7.65 28.85 -1.50
C CYS A 216 -7.77 28.44 -0.03
N LYS A 217 -6.69 28.58 0.75
CA LYS A 217 -6.59 28.20 2.16
C LYS A 217 -6.81 26.72 2.45
N HIS A 218 -6.90 25.88 1.42
CA HIS A 218 -6.96 24.43 1.55
C HIS A 218 -5.67 23.91 2.18
N ARG A 219 -5.79 23.04 3.18
CA ARG A 219 -4.65 22.44 3.85
C ARG A 219 -3.92 21.49 2.90
N VAL A 220 -2.62 21.71 2.72
CA VAL A 220 -1.75 20.90 1.85
C VAL A 220 -0.70 20.12 2.62
N GLY A 221 -0.45 20.49 3.88
CA GLY A 221 0.65 19.95 4.66
C GLY A 221 0.61 20.36 6.12
N GLU A 222 1.76 20.17 6.75
CA GLU A 222 2.05 20.63 8.10
C GLU A 222 3.49 21.17 8.18
N LYS A 223 3.74 21.98 9.20
CA LYS A 223 5.06 22.43 9.56
C LYS A 223 5.61 21.48 10.61
N TYR A 224 6.74 20.87 10.33
CA TYR A 224 7.39 19.92 11.24
C TYR A 224 8.86 20.31 11.35
N GLU A 225 9.33 20.59 12.57
CA GLU A 225 10.72 20.99 12.84
C GLU A 225 11.32 22.06 11.91
N GLY A 226 10.52 23.05 11.53
CA GLY A 226 10.95 24.15 10.67
C GLY A 226 10.97 23.84 9.17
N VAL A 227 10.54 22.65 8.73
CA VAL A 227 10.28 22.34 7.32
C VAL A 227 8.79 22.26 7.03
N PHE A 228 8.41 22.55 5.78
CA PHE A 228 7.10 22.28 5.24
C PHE A 228 7.03 20.84 4.73
N LYS A 229 6.18 20.03 5.35
CA LYS A 229 5.86 18.66 4.94
C LYS A 229 4.54 18.67 4.18
N LEU A 230 4.63 18.62 2.85
CA LEU A 230 3.50 18.71 1.93
C LEU A 230 3.04 17.33 1.51
N TYR A 231 1.79 16.98 1.79
CA TYR A 231 1.28 15.63 1.52
C TYR A 231 0.93 15.44 0.05
N LYS A 232 1.43 14.35 -0.57
CA LYS A 232 1.24 14.08 -2.00
C LYS A 232 -0.24 13.99 -2.38
N TRP A 233 -1.07 13.37 -1.54
CA TRP A 233 -2.52 13.23 -1.78
C TRP A 233 -3.29 14.55 -1.70
N ARG A 234 -2.70 15.63 -1.18
CA ARG A 234 -3.26 16.99 -1.20
C ARG A 234 -2.79 17.80 -2.41
N LEU A 235 -1.97 17.21 -3.28
CA LEU A 235 -1.45 17.80 -4.50
C LEU A 235 -1.85 16.97 -5.72
N LYS A 236 -1.63 17.52 -6.91
CA LYS A 236 -1.72 16.83 -8.19
C LYS A 236 -0.45 17.13 -8.99
N LEU A 237 0.04 16.16 -9.74
CA LEU A 237 1.13 16.35 -10.67
C LEU A 237 0.56 16.78 -12.02
N LYS A 238 1.08 17.85 -12.59
CA LYS A 238 0.69 18.39 -13.89
C LYS A 238 1.92 18.44 -14.79
N TYR A 239 1.81 17.88 -15.99
CA TYR A 239 2.89 17.89 -16.99
C TYR A 239 2.29 17.76 -18.39
N THR A 240 3.05 18.13 -19.41
CA THR A 240 2.62 17.97 -20.81
C THR A 240 3.06 16.60 -21.32
N LYS A 241 2.20 15.86 -22.00
CA LYS A 241 2.55 14.60 -22.67
C LYS A 241 1.96 14.63 -24.08
N ASP A 242 2.81 14.53 -25.10
CA ASP A 242 2.39 14.50 -26.51
C ASP A 242 1.42 15.65 -26.89
N ILE A 243 1.68 16.86 -26.37
CA ILE A 243 0.91 18.11 -26.55
C ILE A 243 -0.32 18.26 -25.63
N GLU A 244 -0.77 17.20 -24.97
CA GLU A 244 -1.86 17.27 -23.98
C GLU A 244 -1.36 17.53 -22.56
N VAL A 245 -2.15 18.23 -21.75
CA VAL A 245 -1.84 18.41 -20.32
C VAL A 245 -2.35 17.19 -19.56
N ALA A 246 -1.41 16.38 -19.05
CA ALA A 246 -1.70 15.30 -18.14
C ALA A 246 -1.80 15.83 -16.70
N ILE A 247 -2.83 15.37 -15.97
CA ILE A 247 -2.97 15.60 -14.54
C ILE A 247 -3.07 14.25 -13.85
N GLU A 248 -2.15 14.01 -12.93
CA GLU A 248 -2.07 12.78 -12.17
C GLU A 248 -2.35 13.07 -10.68
N LYS A 249 -3.10 12.17 -10.04
CA LYS A 249 -3.42 12.24 -8.61
C LYS A 249 -2.62 11.21 -7.83
N PHE A 250 -2.36 11.50 -6.57
CA PHE A 250 -1.83 10.55 -5.61
C PHE A 250 -2.96 10.08 -4.70
N ASP A 251 -3.23 8.78 -4.69
CA ASP A 251 -4.27 8.19 -3.85
C ASP A 251 -3.81 8.15 -2.38
N SER A 252 -4.65 8.60 -1.45
CA SER A 252 -4.39 8.46 -0.01
C SER A 252 -4.19 7.00 0.41
N LYS A 253 -4.73 6.04 -0.37
CA LYS A 253 -4.52 4.62 -0.12
C LYS A 253 -3.06 4.21 -0.22
N LEU A 254 -2.29 4.84 -1.11
CA LEU A 254 -0.85 4.59 -1.23
C LEU A 254 -0.10 5.07 0.02
N PHE A 255 -0.59 6.13 0.67
CA PHE A 255 0.01 6.59 1.93
C PHE A 255 -0.09 5.54 3.02
N ILE A 256 -1.28 4.99 3.25
CA ILE A 256 -1.44 3.95 4.27
C ILE A 256 -0.65 2.69 3.91
N TYR A 257 -0.67 2.28 2.63
CA TYR A 257 0.10 1.13 2.17
C TYR A 257 1.59 1.31 2.49
N ASN A 258 2.18 2.40 2.01
CA ASN A 258 3.60 2.68 2.20
C ASN A 258 3.94 2.82 3.68
N SER A 259 3.12 3.55 4.46
CA SER A 259 3.34 3.71 5.90
C SER A 259 3.38 2.38 6.65
N ILE A 260 2.50 1.43 6.29
CA ILE A 260 2.51 0.08 6.85
C ILE A 260 3.79 -0.63 6.44
N ILE A 261 4.13 -0.66 5.15
CA ILE A 261 5.33 -1.33 4.65
C ILE A 261 6.60 -0.77 5.30
N ASP A 262 6.74 0.55 5.38
CA ASP A 262 7.90 1.20 5.97
C ASP A 262 8.02 0.86 7.47
N LYS A 263 6.91 0.81 8.21
CA LYS A 263 6.92 0.37 9.62
C LYS A 263 7.29 -1.11 9.78
N ILE A 264 6.80 -1.98 8.90
CA ILE A 264 7.18 -3.40 8.93
C ILE A 264 8.68 -3.53 8.63
N ASN A 265 9.21 -2.75 7.68
CA ASN A 265 10.61 -2.78 7.28
C ASN A 265 11.54 -2.23 8.37
N SER A 266 11.14 -1.18 9.08
CA SER A 266 11.94 -0.51 10.11
C SER A 266 11.86 -1.19 11.48
N LEU A 267 10.64 -1.53 11.92
CA LEU A 267 10.37 -1.99 13.28
C LEU A 267 10.14 -3.51 13.39
N ALA A 268 10.10 -4.23 12.25
CA ALA A 268 9.80 -5.66 12.17
C ALA A 268 8.48 -6.08 12.86
N THR A 269 7.58 -5.12 13.11
CA THR A 269 6.25 -5.37 13.68
C THR A 269 5.22 -5.55 12.57
N ARG A 270 4.07 -6.15 12.90
CA ARG A 270 2.90 -6.24 11.99
C ARG A 270 1.60 -5.85 12.66
N ARG A 271 1.67 -5.35 13.90
CA ARG A 271 0.52 -4.99 14.73
C ARG A 271 0.54 -3.49 14.92
N PHE A 272 -0.49 -2.81 14.45
CA PHE A 272 -0.60 -1.37 14.42
C PHE A 272 -1.89 -0.90 15.05
N LYS A 273 -1.82 0.20 15.80
CA LYS A 273 -2.99 0.89 16.33
C LYS A 273 -3.00 2.34 15.83
N PHE A 274 -4.18 2.83 15.51
CA PHE A 274 -4.39 4.23 15.10
C PHE A 274 -5.67 4.77 15.69
N LYS A 275 -5.72 6.09 15.87
CA LYS A 275 -6.89 6.77 16.43
C LYS A 275 -7.85 7.20 15.33
N MET A 276 -9.13 7.10 15.65
CA MET A 276 -10.24 7.69 14.90
C MET A 276 -10.59 9.08 15.45
N ASN A 277 -11.45 9.81 14.75
CA ASN A 277 -11.87 11.18 15.11
C ASN A 277 -12.51 11.31 16.49
N ASN A 278 -13.01 10.20 17.03
CA ASN A 278 -13.64 10.10 18.34
C ASN A 278 -12.66 9.63 19.43
N ASP A 279 -11.35 9.75 19.18
CA ASP A 279 -10.26 9.26 20.04
C ASP A 279 -10.28 7.74 20.33
N LYS A 280 -11.13 6.98 19.63
CA LYS A 280 -11.16 5.52 19.76
C LYS A 280 -10.02 4.91 18.95
N TRP A 281 -9.37 3.93 19.56
CA TRP A 281 -8.37 3.12 18.89
C TRP A 281 -9.03 2.11 17.95
N LYS A 282 -8.34 1.83 16.84
CA LYS A 282 -8.56 0.68 15.99
C LYS A 282 -7.28 -0.13 15.95
N TYR A 283 -7.43 -1.45 15.92
CA TYR A 283 -6.31 -2.38 15.95
C TYR A 283 -6.24 -3.11 14.62
N LEU A 284 -5.10 -2.98 13.94
CA LEU A 284 -4.81 -3.56 12.64
C LEU A 284 -3.66 -4.56 12.80
N TRP A 285 -3.84 -5.78 12.32
CA TRP A 285 -2.78 -6.78 12.27
C TRP A 285 -2.60 -7.28 10.84
N VAL A 286 -1.43 -7.01 10.27
CA VAL A 286 -1.05 -7.44 8.93
C VAL A 286 -0.54 -8.88 8.97
N MET A 287 -1.25 -9.79 8.31
CA MET A 287 -0.93 -11.21 8.28
C MET A 287 0.05 -11.52 7.16
N ASN A 288 -0.28 -11.08 5.95
CA ASN A 288 0.49 -11.34 4.74
C ASN A 288 0.61 -10.07 3.91
N LEU A 289 1.70 -10.00 3.13
CA LEU A 289 2.03 -8.91 2.22
C LEU A 289 2.14 -9.49 0.80
N GLY A 290 1.97 -8.65 -0.22
CA GLY A 290 2.27 -9.03 -1.59
C GLY A 290 1.38 -10.17 -2.10
N LEU A 291 0.10 -10.20 -1.71
CA LEU A 291 -0.82 -11.25 -2.16
C LEU A 291 -1.53 -10.84 -3.44
N ASP A 292 -1.52 -11.72 -4.43
CA ASP A 292 -2.44 -11.63 -5.56
C ASP A 292 -3.77 -12.28 -5.16
N ILE A 293 -4.86 -11.52 -5.26
CA ILE A 293 -6.19 -11.96 -4.86
C ILE A 293 -7.20 -11.73 -5.99
N SER A 294 -8.23 -12.57 -6.03
CA SER A 294 -9.46 -12.27 -6.76
C SER A 294 -10.60 -12.01 -5.78
N LEU A 295 -11.17 -10.82 -5.88
CA LEU A 295 -12.27 -10.34 -5.05
C LEU A 295 -13.32 -9.72 -5.99
N ASP A 296 -14.55 -10.23 -5.95
CA ASP A 296 -15.68 -9.66 -6.71
C ASP A 296 -15.36 -9.46 -8.21
N GLU A 297 -14.90 -10.54 -8.87
CA GLU A 297 -14.49 -10.56 -10.28
C GLU A 297 -13.30 -9.66 -10.66
N ASN A 298 -12.69 -8.97 -9.72
CA ASN A 298 -11.48 -8.18 -9.96
C ASN A 298 -10.26 -8.94 -9.45
N VAL A 299 -9.14 -8.78 -10.13
CA VAL A 299 -7.84 -9.27 -9.69
C VAL A 299 -7.07 -8.08 -9.16
N HIS A 300 -6.57 -8.22 -7.93
CA HIS A 300 -5.73 -7.22 -7.29
C HIS A 300 -4.38 -7.86 -6.98
N ASN A 301 -3.32 -7.17 -7.35
CA ASN A 301 -1.95 -7.60 -7.04
C ASN A 301 -1.46 -6.84 -5.82
N ASP A 302 -0.43 -7.38 -5.16
CA ASP A 302 0.25 -6.74 -4.03
C ASP A 302 -0.68 -6.37 -2.84
N ALA A 303 -1.74 -7.14 -2.61
CA ALA A 303 -2.66 -6.89 -1.51
C ALA A 303 -2.04 -7.24 -0.14
N LEU A 304 -2.46 -6.52 0.90
CA LEU A 304 -2.16 -6.87 2.29
C LEU A 304 -3.36 -7.61 2.90
N LYS A 305 -3.13 -8.81 3.43
CA LYS A 305 -4.15 -9.49 4.26
C LYS A 305 -4.09 -8.91 5.65
N VAL A 306 -5.18 -8.32 6.12
CA VAL A 306 -5.24 -7.64 7.41
C VAL A 306 -6.39 -8.16 8.27
N LEU A 307 -6.17 -8.14 9.58
CA LEU A 307 -7.18 -8.34 10.59
C LEU A 307 -7.46 -7.00 11.25
N ILE A 308 -8.73 -6.65 11.41
CA ILE A 308 -9.13 -5.42 12.08
C ILE A 308 -10.10 -5.68 13.23
N ALA A 309 -9.88 -5.00 14.35
CA ALA A 309 -10.74 -5.05 15.52
C ALA A 309 -10.95 -3.67 16.14
N ASP A 310 -12.10 -3.52 16.79
CA ASP A 310 -12.50 -2.31 17.51
C ASP A 310 -11.93 -2.25 18.93
N ASP A 311 -11.66 -3.42 19.50
CA ASP A 311 -11.04 -3.58 20.80
C ASP A 311 -10.23 -4.88 20.80
N ILE A 312 -9.22 -4.92 21.66
CA ILE A 312 -8.43 -6.12 21.93
C ILE A 312 -8.16 -6.19 23.43
N ASP A 313 -7.89 -7.40 23.93
CA ASP A 313 -7.51 -7.62 25.33
C ASP A 313 -6.46 -6.59 25.79
N SER A 314 -6.71 -5.97 26.95
CA SER A 314 -5.87 -4.91 27.51
C SER A 314 -4.38 -5.27 27.58
N GLN A 315 -4.06 -6.52 27.90
CA GLN A 315 -2.69 -7.05 27.95
C GLN A 315 -1.98 -7.05 26.58
N SER A 316 -2.73 -7.06 25.48
CA SER A 316 -2.20 -7.07 24.12
C SER A 316 -2.05 -5.68 23.51
N GLN A 317 -2.64 -4.64 24.11
CA GLN A 317 -2.68 -3.28 23.55
C GLN A 317 -1.30 -2.63 23.41
N ASP A 318 -0.36 -2.97 24.29
CA ASP A 318 1.01 -2.48 24.25
C ASP A 318 1.86 -3.17 23.17
N SER A 319 1.41 -4.31 22.64
CA SER A 319 2.09 -5.01 21.53
C SER A 319 1.81 -4.41 20.15
N TYR A 320 0.97 -3.38 20.09
CA TYR A 320 0.58 -2.70 18.84
C TYR A 320 1.30 -1.37 18.75
N GLU A 321 2.05 -1.19 17.65
CA GLU A 321 2.76 0.05 17.35
C GLU A 321 1.81 1.15 16.88
N VAL A 322 2.10 2.39 17.27
CA VAL A 322 1.28 3.52 16.84
C VAL A 322 1.58 3.83 15.36
N MET A 323 0.51 3.94 14.58
CA MET A 323 0.56 4.43 13.21
C MET A 323 0.02 5.86 13.17
N ASP A 324 0.93 6.81 12.92
CA ASP A 324 0.60 8.22 12.84
C ASP A 324 -0.09 8.53 11.51
N ILE A 325 -1.43 8.47 11.54
CA ILE A 325 -2.27 8.93 10.44
C ILE A 325 -2.52 10.42 10.67
N PRO A 326 -1.99 11.31 9.81
CA PRO A 326 -1.97 12.74 10.08
C PRO A 326 -3.37 13.36 10.11
N TYR A 327 -4.35 12.70 9.46
CA TYR A 327 -5.68 13.23 9.32
C TYR A 327 -6.81 12.23 9.62
N PRO A 328 -7.83 12.70 10.37
CA PRO A 328 -9.15 12.10 10.51
C PRO A 328 -9.78 11.43 9.28
N ASP A 329 -9.82 12.14 8.15
CA ASP A 329 -10.47 11.68 6.92
C ASP A 329 -9.74 10.48 6.32
N ILE A 330 -8.40 10.47 6.38
CA ILE A 330 -7.57 9.36 5.90
C ILE A 330 -7.78 8.09 6.75
N ALA A 331 -7.89 8.23 8.07
CA ALA A 331 -8.21 7.11 8.95
C ALA A 331 -9.60 6.53 8.63
N GLN A 332 -10.58 7.39 8.34
CA GLN A 332 -11.91 6.96 7.94
C GLN A 332 -11.93 6.27 6.58
N GLU A 333 -11.17 6.78 5.60
CA GLU A 333 -11.00 6.15 4.28
C GLU A 333 -10.40 4.74 4.40
N LEU A 334 -9.39 4.56 5.26
CA LEU A 334 -8.82 3.24 5.57
C LEU A 334 -9.91 2.28 6.09
N ILE A 335 -10.68 2.69 7.09
CA ILE A 335 -11.74 1.85 7.65
C ILE A 335 -12.79 1.50 6.60
N ASN A 336 -13.25 2.50 5.83
CA ASN A 336 -14.25 2.29 4.79
C ASN A 336 -13.75 1.28 3.75
N HIS A 337 -12.49 1.40 3.33
CA HIS A 337 -11.86 0.47 2.40
C HIS A 337 -11.83 -0.97 2.97
N LEU A 338 -11.42 -1.12 4.23
CA LEU A 338 -11.33 -2.44 4.87
C LEU A 338 -12.71 -3.09 5.07
N LEU A 339 -13.73 -2.31 5.42
CA LEU A 339 -15.10 -2.79 5.54
C LEU A 339 -15.68 -3.15 4.17
N GLU A 340 -15.38 -2.37 3.13
CA GLU A 340 -15.78 -2.67 1.76
C GLU A 340 -15.21 -4.02 1.31
N THR A 341 -13.90 -4.24 1.46
CA THR A 341 -13.30 -5.51 1.04
C THR A 341 -13.72 -6.68 1.91
N ASN A 342 -13.95 -6.47 3.22
CA ASN A 342 -14.55 -7.48 4.11
C ASN A 342 -15.94 -7.90 3.62
N SER A 343 -16.78 -6.96 3.20
CA SER A 343 -18.15 -7.23 2.73
C SER A 343 -18.21 -8.09 1.47
N LYS A 344 -17.12 -8.13 0.70
CA LYS A 344 -16.96 -8.91 -0.53
C LYS A 344 -16.40 -10.32 -0.26
N LEU A 345 -16.01 -10.63 0.99
CA LEU A 345 -15.53 -11.97 1.37
C LEU A 345 -16.69 -12.90 1.73
N PRO A 346 -16.59 -14.20 1.39
CA PRO A 346 -17.47 -15.23 1.93
C PRO A 346 -17.58 -15.15 3.47
N LYS A 347 -18.79 -15.30 4.01
CA LYS A 347 -19.07 -15.20 5.45
C LYS A 347 -18.30 -16.22 6.29
N SER A 348 -17.91 -17.33 5.68
CA SER A 348 -17.09 -18.37 6.32
C SER A 348 -15.66 -17.92 6.64
N ILE A 349 -15.15 -16.89 5.97
CA ILE A 349 -13.76 -16.42 6.10
C ILE A 349 -13.64 -14.92 6.41
N ASN A 350 -14.75 -14.17 6.45
CA ASN A 350 -14.72 -12.72 6.68
C ASN A 350 -14.46 -12.33 8.16
N SER A 351 -14.36 -13.30 9.06
CA SER A 351 -14.05 -13.08 10.47
C SER A 351 -13.19 -14.22 11.02
N LEU A 352 -12.41 -13.90 12.05
CA LEU A 352 -11.50 -14.84 12.71
C LEU A 352 -11.46 -14.53 14.21
N SER A 353 -11.55 -15.55 15.04
CA SER A 353 -11.36 -15.43 16.49
C SER A 353 -9.99 -15.96 16.90
N ILE A 354 -9.23 -15.16 17.65
CA ILE A 354 -7.91 -15.53 18.17
C ILE A 354 -7.89 -15.18 19.66
N GLY A 355 -7.85 -16.20 20.52
CA GLY A 355 -8.04 -16.01 21.96
C GLY A 355 -9.46 -15.49 22.24
N SER A 356 -9.56 -14.44 23.06
CA SER A 356 -10.82 -13.73 23.35
C SER A 356 -11.17 -12.67 22.29
N ASN A 357 -10.28 -12.39 21.34
CA ASN A 357 -10.48 -11.31 20.38
C ASN A 357 -11.15 -11.83 19.10
N THR A 358 -12.10 -11.06 18.59
CA THR A 358 -12.72 -11.29 17.28
C THR A 358 -12.25 -10.21 16.30
N PHE A 359 -11.72 -10.65 15.18
CA PHE A 359 -11.24 -9.78 14.10
C PHE A 359 -12.11 -9.95 12.86
N LEU A 360 -12.29 -8.86 12.13
CA LEU A 360 -12.72 -8.89 10.75
C LEU A 360 -11.51 -9.15 9.85
N VAL A 361 -11.64 -10.11 8.94
CA VAL A 361 -10.63 -10.39 7.92
C VAL A 361 -10.87 -9.47 6.74
N SER A 362 -9.84 -8.80 6.26
CA SER A 362 -9.95 -7.85 5.17
C SER A 362 -8.70 -7.84 4.32
N TYR A 363 -8.79 -7.21 3.15
CA TYR A 363 -7.66 -7.04 2.23
C TYR A 363 -7.51 -5.55 1.91
N TYR A 364 -6.32 -5.04 2.18
CA TYR A 364 -5.95 -3.69 1.80
C TYR A 364 -5.29 -3.73 0.42
N VAL A 365 -5.90 -3.06 -0.55
CA VAL A 365 -5.43 -3.03 -1.94
C VAL A 365 -5.11 -1.59 -2.31
N SER A 366 -3.82 -1.34 -2.51
CA SER A 366 -3.35 -0.11 -3.12
C SER A 366 -3.55 -0.25 -4.62
N ASN A 367 -4.68 0.21 -5.16
CA ASN A 367 -4.81 0.32 -6.61
C ASN A 367 -3.74 1.33 -7.08
N CYS A 368 -2.65 0.83 -7.66
CA CYS A 368 -1.62 1.64 -8.32
C CYS A 368 -2.08 2.07 -9.71
#